data_AF-A0A1Q9P2C1-F1
#
_entry.id   AF-A0A1Q9P2C1-F1
#
_cell.length_a   1.000
_cell.length_b   1.000
_cell.length_c   1.000
_cell.angle_alpha   90.00
_cell.angle_beta   90.00
_cell.angle_gamma   90.00
#
_symmetry.space_group_name_H-M   'P 1'
#
loop_
_entity.id
_entity.type
_entity.pdbx_description
1 polymer ?
#
loop_
_entity_poly.entity_id
_entity_poly.type
_entity_poly.pdbx_seq_one_letter_code
_entity_poly.pdbx_strand_id
1 'polypeptide(L)'
;MKDDDLKSKVLSVMTSKELTVRQIMDDVNSNSHKQYAYTTIGTILKRLEIDGIVISKNKGTDKRNQKLFSIEDNAHKKEVSNFLRGLLLKFGPVGVRHLGEMLDTEINEGDIDLIRQKLNL
;
A
#
# COMPACT_ATOMS: atom_id res chain seq x y z
N MET A 1 10.28 -9.70 -8.17
CA MET A 1 8.92 -9.26 -7.81
C MET A 1 8.63 -7.96 -8.56
N LYS A 2 7.71 -7.97 -9.53
CA LYS A 2 7.20 -6.74 -10.19
C LYS A 2 5.88 -6.39 -9.53
N ASP A 3 5.90 -6.04 -8.24
CA ASP A 3 4.70 -5.53 -7.59
C ASP A 3 4.55 -4.05 -7.96
N ASP A 4 3.52 -3.79 -8.78
CA ASP A 4 2.87 -2.49 -9.04
C ASP A 4 3.70 -1.24 -8.70
N ASP A 5 4.69 -0.93 -9.55
CA ASP A 5 5.58 0.24 -9.46
C ASP A 5 4.80 1.53 -9.11
N LEU A 6 3.60 1.68 -9.67
CA LEU A 6 2.77 2.86 -9.42
C LEU A 6 2.06 2.84 -8.05
N LYS A 7 1.60 1.68 -7.55
CA LYS A 7 0.95 1.59 -6.23
C LYS A 7 1.95 2.01 -5.15
N SER A 8 3.15 1.44 -5.19
CA SER A 8 4.24 1.74 -4.25
C SER A 8 4.64 3.21 -4.32
N LYS A 9 4.73 3.79 -5.52
CA LYS A 9 5.00 5.23 -5.71
C LYS A 9 3.90 6.14 -5.15
N VAL A 10 2.63 5.78 -5.36
CA VAL A 10 1.51 6.54 -4.79
C VAL A 10 1.57 6.51 -3.27
N LEU A 11 1.80 5.34 -2.67
CA LEU A 11 1.92 5.21 -1.22
C LEU A 11 3.14 5.94 -0.66
N SER A 12 4.27 5.97 -1.38
CA SER A 12 5.50 6.61 -0.89
C SER A 12 5.40 8.13 -0.77
N VAL A 13 4.54 8.78 -1.56
CA VAL A 13 4.33 10.24 -1.47
C VAL A 13 3.24 10.60 -0.46
N MET A 14 2.40 9.64 -0.07
CA MET A 14 1.37 9.83 0.93
C MET A 14 2.02 9.84 2.32
N THR A 15 2.15 11.04 2.88
CA THR A 15 2.69 11.30 4.22
C THR A 15 1.55 11.39 5.24
N SER A 16 1.84 11.78 6.49
CA SER A 16 0.84 11.94 7.56
C SER A 16 -0.21 13.04 7.30
N LYS A 17 -0.13 13.76 6.17
CA LYS A 17 -1.07 14.80 5.76
C LYS A 17 -2.03 14.27 4.70
N GLU A 18 -3.23 14.85 4.69
CA GLU A 18 -4.23 14.57 3.68
C GLU A 18 -3.89 15.29 2.36
N LEU A 19 -4.02 14.59 1.23
CA LEU A 19 -3.64 15.08 -0.08
C LEU A 19 -4.77 14.92 -1.10
N THR A 20 -4.85 15.85 -2.05
CA THR A 20 -5.71 15.71 -3.23
C THR A 20 -5.07 14.80 -4.28
N VAL A 21 -5.87 14.26 -5.19
CA VAL A 21 -5.36 13.48 -6.35
C VAL A 21 -4.34 14.29 -7.16
N ARG A 22 -4.55 15.61 -7.32
CA ARG A 22 -3.62 16.48 -8.05
C ARG A 22 -2.27 16.56 -7.33
N GLN A 23 -2.26 16.80 -6.02
CA GLN A 23 -1.01 16.84 -5.25
C GLN A 23 -0.27 15.51 -5.30
N ILE A 24 -0.99 14.38 -5.14
CA ILE A 24 -0.40 13.05 -5.22
C ILE A 24 0.20 12.82 -6.61
N MET A 25 -0.51 13.21 -7.67
CA MET A 25 -0.01 13.10 -9.04
C MET A 25 1.26 13.92 -9.25
N ASP A 26 1.25 15.18 -8.81
CA ASP A 26 2.40 16.08 -8.94
C ASP A 26 3.61 15.51 -8.19
N ASP A 27 3.43 15.07 -6.94
CA ASP A 27 4.50 14.48 -6.12
C ASP A 27 5.02 13.15 -6.71
N VAL A 28 4.14 12.27 -7.22
CA VAL A 28 4.56 11.02 -7.89
C VAL A 28 5.36 11.33 -9.15
N ASN A 29 4.90 12.29 -9.96
CA ASN A 29 5.55 12.66 -11.22
C ASN A 29 6.89 13.38 -11.00
N SER A 30 7.04 14.14 -9.92
CA SER A 30 8.32 14.74 -9.52
C SER A 30 9.34 13.70 -9.06
N ASN A 31 8.89 12.62 -8.44
CA ASN A 31 9.74 11.55 -7.90
C ASN A 31 9.91 10.35 -8.85
N SER A 32 9.44 10.46 -10.10
CA SER A 32 9.44 9.37 -11.08
C SER A 32 9.97 9.85 -12.42
N HIS A 33 10.73 8.99 -13.10
CA HIS A 33 11.14 9.21 -14.50
C HIS A 33 9.97 9.08 -15.51
N LYS A 34 8.77 8.73 -15.03
CA LYS A 34 7.54 8.59 -15.82
C LYS A 34 6.49 9.59 -15.35
N GLN A 35 5.76 10.15 -16.31
CA GLN A 35 4.61 11.03 -16.08
C GLN A 35 3.32 10.21 -16.10
N TYR A 36 2.54 10.33 -15.04
CA TYR A 36 1.24 9.68 -14.87
C TYR A 36 0.12 10.73 -14.93
N ALA A 37 -0.98 10.36 -15.58
CA ALA A 37 -2.15 11.22 -15.69
C ALA A 37 -2.98 11.21 -14.38
N TYR A 38 -3.75 12.27 -14.17
CA TYR A 38 -4.66 12.41 -13.02
C TYR A 38 -5.61 11.22 -12.89
N THR A 39 -6.17 10.73 -14.00
CA THR A 39 -7.09 9.58 -14.03
C THR A 39 -6.40 8.28 -13.65
N THR A 40 -5.12 8.10 -14.02
CA THR A 40 -4.32 6.94 -13.62
C THR A 40 -4.12 6.92 -12.11
N ILE A 41 -3.69 8.05 -11.54
CA ILE A 41 -3.53 8.19 -10.08
C ILE A 41 -4.88 7.98 -9.36
N GLY A 42 -5.96 8.59 -9.87
CA GLY A 42 -7.30 8.39 -9.32
C GLY A 42 -7.77 6.93 -9.36
N THR A 43 -7.40 6.17 -10.39
CA THR A 43 -7.71 4.73 -10.48
C THR A 43 -6.96 3.93 -9.43
N ILE A 44 -5.67 4.23 -9.21
CA ILE A 44 -4.86 3.58 -8.18
C ILE A 44 -5.39 3.91 -6.78
N LEU A 45 -5.70 5.18 -6.50
CA LEU A 45 -6.29 5.59 -5.22
C LEU A 45 -7.63 4.92 -4.95
N LYS A 46 -8.48 4.74 -5.98
CA LYS A 46 -9.73 4.00 -5.84
C LYS A 46 -9.50 2.53 -5.49
N ARG A 47 -8.48 1.88 -6.06
CA ARG A 47 -8.11 0.50 -5.69
C ARG A 47 -7.60 0.43 -4.26
N LEU A 48 -6.70 1.33 -3.88
CA LEU A 48 -6.18 1.43 -2.51
C LEU A 48 -7.29 1.68 -1.48
N GLU A 49 -8.31 2.43 -1.86
CA GLU A 49 -9.50 2.68 -1.04
C GLU A 49 -10.37 1.41 -0.90
N ILE A 50 -10.57 0.65 -1.97
CA ILE A 50 -11.26 -0.65 -1.93
C ILE A 50 -10.49 -1.65 -1.05
N ASP A 51 -9.16 -1.66 -1.16
CA ASP A 51 -8.28 -2.50 -0.37
C ASP A 51 -8.19 -2.05 1.10
N GLY A 52 -8.78 -0.89 1.44
CA GLY A 52 -8.79 -0.31 2.77
C GLY A 52 -7.43 0.20 3.25
N ILE A 53 -6.49 0.41 2.33
CA ILE A 53 -5.14 0.94 2.60
C ILE A 53 -5.19 2.46 2.72
N VAL A 54 -6.04 3.10 1.92
CA VAL A 54 -6.24 4.55 1.90
C VAL A 54 -7.69 4.85 2.25
N ILE A 55 -7.91 5.91 3.01
CA ILE A 55 -9.23 6.48 3.25
C ILE A 55 -9.36 7.81 2.54
N SER A 56 -10.60 8.23 2.33
CA SER A 56 -10.87 9.54 1.76
C SER A 56 -11.98 10.27 2.49
N LYS A 57 -11.91 11.60 2.42
CA LYS A 57 -12.98 12.47 2.89
C LYS A 57 -13.19 13.61 1.90
N ASN A 58 -14.42 14.08 1.81
CA ASN A 58 -14.73 15.28 1.04
C ASN A 58 -14.54 16.50 1.94
N LYS A 59 -13.74 17.47 1.49
CA LYS A 59 -13.59 18.77 2.16
C LYS A 59 -14.15 19.87 1.25
N GLY A 60 -15.08 20.65 1.77
CA GLY A 60 -15.63 21.83 1.10
C GLY A 60 -17.01 22.24 1.65
N THR A 61 -17.26 23.55 1.69
CA THR A 61 -18.58 24.15 1.79
C THR A 61 -18.87 24.76 0.42
N ASP A 62 -19.82 24.19 -0.29
CA ASP A 62 -20.34 24.64 -1.59
C ASP A 62 -19.53 24.23 -2.86
N LYS A 63 -20.24 23.57 -3.81
CA LYS A 63 -19.94 23.11 -5.20
C LYS A 63 -18.52 22.67 -5.62
N ARG A 64 -17.49 22.75 -4.77
CA ARG A 64 -16.10 22.36 -5.03
C ARG A 64 -15.65 21.36 -3.99
N ASN A 65 -16.41 20.27 -3.85
CA ASN A 65 -16.04 19.15 -2.99
C ASN A 65 -14.72 18.58 -3.51
N GLN A 66 -13.63 18.80 -2.76
CA GLN A 66 -12.35 18.18 -3.06
C GLN A 66 -12.23 16.90 -2.24
N LYS A 67 -11.96 15.80 -2.93
CA LYS A 67 -11.69 14.51 -2.30
C LYS A 67 -10.23 14.50 -1.83
N LEU A 68 -10.05 14.40 -0.52
CA LEU A 68 -8.76 14.28 0.15
C LEU A 68 -8.53 12.83 0.53
N PHE A 69 -7.28 12.38 0.44
CA PHE A 69 -6.84 11.03 0.70
C PHE A 69 -5.76 11.01 1.78
N SER A 70 -5.81 10.01 2.64
CA SER A 70 -4.78 9.71 3.65
C SER A 70 -4.62 8.21 3.83
N ILE A 71 -3.46 7.78 4.35
CA ILE A 71 -3.23 6.38 4.70
C ILE A 71 -4.13 6.02 5.90
N GLU A 72 -4.75 4.85 5.85
CA GLU A 72 -5.49 4.28 6.98
C GLU A 72 -4.51 3.88 8.09
N ASP A 73 -4.81 4.18 9.35
CA ASP A 73 -3.93 3.87 10.50
C ASP A 73 -3.51 2.39 10.57
N ASN A 74 -4.39 1.48 10.12
CA ASN A 74 -4.14 0.03 10.09
C ASN A 74 -3.85 -0.51 8.68
N ALA A 75 -3.44 0.33 7.74
CA ALA A 75 -3.13 -0.05 6.36
C ALA A 75 -2.14 -1.21 6.26
N HIS A 76 -1.06 -1.17 7.04
CA HIS A 76 -0.03 -2.21 7.09
C HIS A 76 -0.59 -3.59 7.49
N LYS A 77 -1.45 -3.65 8.51
CA LYS A 77 -2.11 -4.90 8.93
C LYS A 77 -3.04 -5.43 7.85
N LYS A 78 -3.79 -4.56 7.18
CA LYS A 78 -4.70 -4.96 6.09
C LYS A 78 -3.92 -5.48 4.89
N GLU A 79 -2.82 -4.83 4.51
CA GLU A 79 -1.97 -5.27 3.40
C GLU A 79 -1.35 -6.65 3.67
N VAL A 80 -0.77 -6.85 4.85
CA VAL A 80 -0.23 -8.16 5.27
C VAL A 80 -1.33 -9.22 5.29
N SER A 81 -2.51 -8.91 5.85
CA SER A 81 -3.65 -9.83 5.87
C SER A 81 -4.10 -10.21 4.44
N ASN A 82 -4.19 -9.24 3.53
CA ASN A 82 -4.59 -9.49 2.14
C ASN A 82 -3.56 -10.37 1.41
N PHE A 83 -2.27 -10.12 1.65
CA PHE A 83 -1.20 -10.94 1.10
C PHE A 83 -1.28 -12.39 1.60
N LEU A 84 -1.40 -12.59 2.92
CA LEU A 84 -1.54 -13.93 3.52
C LEU A 84 -2.79 -14.67 3.01
N ARG A 85 -3.92 -13.96 2.86
CA ARG A 85 -5.13 -14.53 2.22
C ARG A 85 -4.87 -14.94 0.77
N GLY A 86 -4.14 -14.14 0.00
CA GLY A 86 -3.74 -14.47 -1.36
C GLY A 86 -2.89 -15.74 -1.44
N LEU A 87 -1.94 -15.90 -0.50
CA LEU A 87 -1.15 -17.13 -0.38
C LEU A 87 -2.02 -18.34 -0.07
N LEU A 88 -2.94 -18.20 0.90
CA LEU A 88 -3.87 -19.27 1.27
C LEU A 88 -4.79 -19.67 0.11
N LEU A 89 -5.31 -18.71 -0.66
CA LEU A 89 -6.14 -18.99 -1.83
C LEU A 89 -5.37 -19.71 -2.93
N LYS A 90 -4.10 -19.35 -3.14
CA LYS A 90 -3.29 -19.88 -4.23
C LYS A 90 -2.70 -21.26 -3.94
N PHE A 91 -2.24 -21.48 -2.71
CA PHE A 91 -1.49 -22.68 -2.33
C PHE A 91 -2.24 -23.59 -1.34
N GLY A 92 -3.40 -23.15 -0.88
CA GLY A 92 -4.17 -23.83 0.16
C GLY A 92 -3.49 -23.78 1.53
N PRO A 93 -4.18 -24.24 2.58
CA PRO A 93 -3.64 -24.26 3.94
C PRO A 93 -2.36 -25.10 4.09
N VAL A 94 -2.27 -26.21 3.35
CA VAL A 94 -1.12 -27.12 3.39
C VAL A 94 0.13 -26.49 2.79
N GLY A 95 0.01 -25.80 1.65
CA GLY A 95 1.14 -25.12 1.01
C GLY A 95 1.64 -23.93 1.85
N VAL A 96 0.74 -23.19 2.50
CA VAL A 96 1.13 -22.10 3.42
C VAL A 96 1.76 -22.65 4.70
N ARG A 97 1.28 -23.78 5.23
CA ARG A 97 1.94 -24.44 6.37
C ARG A 97 3.36 -24.87 6.02
N HIS A 98 3.56 -25.46 4.83
CA HIS A 98 4.90 -25.85 4.38
C HIS A 98 5.83 -24.64 4.20
N LEU A 99 5.31 -23.51 3.71
CA LEU A 99 6.05 -22.25 3.69
C LEU A 99 6.44 -21.82 5.11
N GLY A 100 5.53 -21.91 6.08
CA GLY A 100 5.84 -21.66 7.49
C GLY A 100 6.94 -22.57 8.03
N GLU A 101 6.86 -23.87 7.75
CA GLU A 101 7.87 -24.87 8.14
C GLU A 101 9.24 -24.57 7.51
N MET A 102 9.28 -24.13 6.24
CA MET A 102 10.51 -23.71 5.55
C MET A 102 11.11 -22.42 6.13
N LEU A 103 10.28 -21.45 6.50
CA LEU A 103 10.74 -20.21 7.14
C LEU A 103 11.26 -20.50 8.56
N ASP A 104 10.64 -21.41 9.29
CA ASP A 104 11.13 -21.90 10.59
C ASP A 104 12.43 -22.72 10.48
N THR A 105 12.84 -23.15 9.28
CA THR A 105 14.08 -23.91 9.07
C THR A 105 15.28 -23.10 8.56
N GLU A 106 15.10 -21.87 8.06
CA GLU A 106 16.23 -21.02 7.62
C GLU A 106 16.07 -19.51 7.88
N ILE A 107 15.18 -19.09 8.79
CA ILE A 107 15.20 -17.72 9.33
C ILE A 107 15.90 -17.76 10.68
N ASN A 108 17.12 -17.22 10.74
CA ASN A 108 17.79 -17.00 12.01
C ASN A 108 17.29 -15.71 12.68
N GLU A 109 17.56 -15.55 13.97
CA GLU A 109 17.14 -14.36 14.74
C GLU A 109 17.61 -13.03 14.11
N GLY A 110 18.76 -13.03 13.43
CA GLY A 110 19.28 -11.86 12.72
C GLY A 110 18.41 -11.43 11.54
N ASP A 111 17.78 -12.36 10.84
CA ASP A 111 16.86 -12.07 9.74
C ASP A 111 15.53 -11.48 10.26
N ILE A 112 15.05 -11.94 11.41
CA ILE A 112 13.87 -11.38 12.09
C ILE A 112 14.14 -9.95 12.55
N ASP A 113 15.30 -9.68 13.13
CA ASP A 113 15.66 -8.34 13.60
C ASP A 113 15.88 -7.36 12.44
N LEU A 114 16.40 -7.83 11.30
CA LEU A 114 16.47 -7.08 10.05
C LEU A 114 15.08 -6.73 9.48
N ILE A 115 14.13 -7.67 9.57
CA ILE A 115 12.75 -7.45 9.15
C ILE A 115 12.07 -6.44 10.09
N ARG A 116 12.25 -6.56 11.41
CA ARG A 116 11.72 -5.60 12.40
C ARG A 116 12.26 -4.18 12.18
N GLN A 117 13.58 -4.04 11.98
CA GLN A 117 14.20 -2.75 11.68
C GLN A 117 13.67 -2.12 10.38
N LYS A 118 13.52 -2.90 9.31
CA LYS A 118 13.04 -2.38 8.02
C LYS A 118 11.56 -2.02 8.03
N LEU A 119 10.78 -2.64 8.93
CA LEU A 119 9.34 -2.40 9.07
C LEU A 119 9.00 -1.43 10.22
N ASN A 120 9.99 -0.91 10.96
CA ASN A 120 9.79 -0.08 12.16
C ASN A 120 8.80 -0.71 13.17
N LEU A 121 8.96 -2.02 13.42
CA LEU A 121 8.22 -2.79 14.42
C LEU A 121 9.00 -2.90 15.73
#